data_AF-A0A3D0RZ30-F1
#
_entry.id   AF-A0A3D0RZ30-F1
#
_cell.length_a   1.000
_cell.length_b   1.000
_cell.length_c   1.000
_cell.angle_alpha   90.00
_cell.angle_beta   90.00
_cell.angle_gamma   90.00
#
_symmetry.space_group_name_H-M   'P 1'
#
loop_
_entity.id
_entity.type
_entity.pdbx_description
1 polymer ?
#
loop_
_entity_poly.entity_id
_entity_poly.type
_entity_poly.pdbx_seq_one_letter_code
_entity_poly.pdbx_strand_id
1 'polypeptide(L)'
;MAKGPGADQGKADEPTQLAREIEETRDRLAGTIDELLYRAHPKTIVSREVADIKGFFVNPATGEPRTENILKIAGGVVGVIALFMLVRKVAR
;
A
#
# COMPACT_ATOMS: atom_id res chain seq x y z
N MET A 1 66.98 -19.80 -0.72
CA MET A 1 65.65 -19.49 -0.17
C MET A 1 65.08 -18.33 -0.97
N ALA A 2 64.16 -18.57 -1.92
CA ALA A 2 63.48 -17.49 -2.64
C ALA A 2 61.99 -17.82 -2.70
N LYS A 3 61.22 -17.04 -1.95
CA LYS A 3 59.77 -17.09 -1.74
C LYS A 3 59.05 -16.80 -3.07
N GLY A 4 58.23 -17.75 -3.53
CA GLY A 4 57.52 -17.67 -4.82
C GLY A 4 56.40 -16.61 -4.85
N PRO A 5 56.05 -16.08 -6.04
CA PRO A 5 55.22 -14.87 -6.21
C PRO A 5 53.68 -15.10 -6.18
N GLY A 6 53.20 -16.20 -5.60
CA GLY A 6 51.79 -16.62 -5.75
C GLY A 6 50.80 -16.19 -4.67
N ALA A 7 51.25 -15.62 -3.55
CA ALA A 7 50.40 -15.42 -2.37
C ALA A 7 49.60 -14.10 -2.33
N ASP A 8 49.84 -13.19 -3.28
CA ASP A 8 49.24 -11.84 -3.27
C ASP A 8 48.11 -11.65 -4.29
N GLN A 9 48.07 -12.48 -5.34
CA GLN A 9 47.06 -12.38 -6.41
C GLN A 9 45.65 -12.67 -5.88
N GLY A 10 45.50 -13.64 -4.96
CA GLY A 10 44.21 -13.99 -4.37
C GLY A 10 43.56 -12.89 -3.52
N LYS A 11 44.34 -11.91 -3.01
CA LYS A 11 43.80 -10.77 -2.24
C LYS A 11 43.33 -9.62 -3.13
N ALA A 12 43.92 -9.45 -4.31
CA ALA A 12 43.47 -8.47 -5.30
C ALA A 12 42.21 -8.96 -6.04
N ASP A 13 42.01 -10.27 -6.11
CA ASP A 13 40.82 -10.89 -6.71
C ASP A 13 39.59 -10.87 -5.79
N GLU A 14 39.76 -10.94 -4.46
CA GLU A 14 38.65 -10.85 -3.49
C GLU A 14 37.75 -9.61 -3.66
N PRO A 15 38.25 -8.37 -3.70
CA PRO A 15 37.40 -7.19 -3.87
C PRO A 15 36.67 -7.19 -5.21
N THR A 16 37.29 -7.76 -6.25
CA THR A 16 36.67 -7.90 -7.58
C THR A 16 35.55 -8.94 -7.56
N GLN A 17 35.71 -10.04 -6.83
CA GLN A 17 34.69 -11.07 -6.65
C GLN A 17 33.52 -10.54 -5.81
N LEU A 18 33.81 -9.85 -4.71
CA LEU A 18 32.80 -9.22 -3.86
C LEU A 18 31.99 -8.17 -4.63
N ALA A 19 32.64 -7.35 -5.46
CA ALA A 19 31.94 -6.37 -6.31
C ALA A 19 30.96 -7.04 -7.29
N ARG A 20 31.34 -8.17 -7.89
CA ARG A 20 30.45 -8.94 -8.77
C ARG A 20 29.28 -9.53 -8.01
N GLU A 21 29.54 -10.10 -6.83
CA GLU A 21 28.50 -10.72 -6.00
C GLU A 21 27.49 -9.67 -5.50
N ILE A 22 27.95 -8.45 -5.19
CA ILE A 22 27.08 -7.32 -4.84
C ILE A 22 26.19 -6.93 -6.04
N GLU A 23 26.74 -6.86 -7.24
CA GLU A 23 25.98 -6.49 -8.44
C GLU A 23 24.92 -7.55 -8.78
N GLU A 24 25.29 -8.83 -8.74
CA GLU A 24 24.33 -9.94 -8.91
C GLU A 24 23.22 -9.91 -7.83
N THR A 25 23.57 -9.56 -6.60
CA THR A 25 22.59 -9.42 -5.51
C THR A 25 21.66 -8.24 -5.73
N ARG A 26 22.17 -7.11 -6.26
CA ARG A 26 21.36 -5.95 -6.61
C ARG A 26 20.37 -6.25 -7.72
N ASP A 27 20.81 -6.95 -8.77
CA ASP A 27 19.93 -7.35 -9.88
C ASP A 27 18.79 -8.26 -9.41
N ARG A 28 19.11 -9.26 -8.57
CA ARG A 28 18.10 -10.14 -7.97
C ARG A 28 17.12 -9.36 -7.09
N LEU A 29 17.62 -8.40 -6.30
CA LEU A 29 16.78 -7.59 -5.44
C LEU A 29 15.88 -6.65 -6.25
N ALA A 30 16.40 -6.01 -7.30
CA ALA A 30 15.61 -5.19 -8.21
C ALA A 30 14.46 -6.00 -8.84
N GLY A 31 14.75 -7.20 -9.36
CA GLY A 31 13.71 -8.08 -9.89
C GLY A 31 12.66 -8.48 -8.85
N THR A 32 13.09 -8.75 -7.61
CA THR A 32 12.17 -9.07 -6.50
C THR A 32 11.31 -7.86 -6.11
N ILE A 33 11.89 -6.66 -6.12
CA ILE A 33 11.18 -5.39 -5.83
C ILE A 33 10.13 -5.11 -6.90
N ASP A 34 10.45 -5.30 -8.19
CA ASP A 34 9.50 -5.12 -9.29
C ASP A 34 8.32 -6.10 -9.20
N GLU A 35 8.59 -7.36 -8.86
CA GLU A 35 7.54 -8.35 -8.62
C GLU A 35 6.65 -7.98 -7.42
N LEU A 36 7.24 -7.47 -6.34
CA LEU A 36 6.49 -6.98 -5.17
C LEU A 36 5.66 -5.74 -5.51
N LEU A 37 6.19 -4.80 -6.28
CA LEU A 37 5.45 -3.62 -6.77
C LEU A 37 4.25 -4.02 -7.62
N TYR A 38 4.42 -5.02 -8.48
CA TYR A 38 3.34 -5.56 -9.29
C TYR A 38 2.31 -6.33 -8.45
N ARG A 39 2.73 -7.13 -7.47
CA ARG A 39 1.81 -7.97 -6.66
C ARG A 39 1.14 -7.22 -5.52
N ALA A 40 1.81 -6.24 -4.93
CA ALA A 40 1.23 -5.27 -4.01
C ALA A 40 0.39 -4.21 -4.76
N HIS A 41 -0.10 -4.54 -5.97
CA HIS A 41 -0.85 -3.62 -6.81
C HIS A 41 -1.96 -2.96 -5.98
N PRO A 42 -1.84 -1.66 -5.67
CA PRO A 42 -2.74 -0.98 -4.75
C PRO A 42 -4.19 -1.03 -5.24
N LYS A 43 -4.39 -1.26 -6.54
CA LYS A 43 -5.69 -1.49 -7.16
C LYS A 43 -6.52 -2.56 -6.47
N THR A 44 -5.94 -3.67 -6.01
CA THR A 44 -6.72 -4.75 -5.40
C THR A 44 -7.12 -4.43 -3.96
N ILE A 45 -6.24 -3.76 -3.22
CA ILE A 45 -6.49 -3.30 -1.85
C ILE A 45 -7.56 -2.21 -1.87
N VAL A 46 -7.38 -1.19 -2.71
CA VAL A 46 -8.33 -0.09 -2.87
C VAL A 46 -9.69 -0.60 -3.37
N SER A 47 -9.71 -1.55 -4.30
CA SER A 47 -10.99 -2.09 -4.80
C SER A 47 -11.76 -2.85 -3.72
N ARG A 48 -11.07 -3.57 -2.82
CA ARG A 48 -11.70 -4.23 -1.68
C ARG A 48 -12.28 -3.21 -0.71
N GLU A 49 -11.49 -2.20 -0.35
CA GLU A 49 -11.93 -1.16 0.57
C GLU A 49 -13.13 -0.37 0.01
N VAL A 50 -13.10 -0.03 -1.28
CA VAL A 50 -14.24 0.61 -1.97
C VAL A 50 -15.47 -0.33 -2.00
N ALA A 51 -15.27 -1.63 -2.21
CA ALA A 51 -16.37 -2.60 -2.21
C ALA A 51 -16.99 -2.74 -0.82
N ASP A 52 -16.18 -2.71 0.25
CA ASP A 52 -16.65 -2.78 1.62
C ASP A 52 -17.48 -1.54 1.98
N ILE A 53 -17.01 -0.34 1.62
CA ILE A 53 -17.74 0.92 1.80
C ILE A 53 -19.07 0.87 1.03
N LYS A 54 -19.05 0.44 -0.23
CA LYS A 54 -20.29 0.30 -1.03
C LYS A 54 -21.23 -0.74 -0.43
N GLY A 55 -20.70 -1.84 0.11
CA GLY A 55 -21.45 -2.90 0.77
C GLY A 55 -22.29 -2.42 1.95
N PHE A 56 -21.90 -1.30 2.58
CA PHE A 56 -22.67 -0.64 3.63
C PHE A 56 -23.97 0.01 3.11
N PHE A 57 -23.98 0.47 1.86
CA PHE A 57 -25.12 1.18 1.26
C PHE A 57 -25.87 0.37 0.21
N VAL A 58 -25.24 -0.65 -0.37
CA VAL A 58 -25.79 -1.48 -1.44
C VAL A 58 -25.51 -2.94 -1.12
N ASN A 59 -26.49 -3.81 -1.30
CA ASN A 59 -26.31 -5.25 -1.13
C ASN A 59 -25.38 -5.78 -2.22
N PRO A 60 -24.21 -6.38 -1.89
CA PRO A 60 -23.27 -6.86 -2.89
C PRO A 60 -23.77 -8.08 -3.69
N ALA A 61 -24.74 -8.85 -3.16
CA ALA A 61 -25.31 -10.01 -3.84
C ALA A 61 -26.46 -9.65 -4.78
N THR A 62 -27.32 -8.70 -4.40
CA THR A 62 -28.54 -8.36 -5.16
C THR A 62 -28.44 -7.01 -5.89
N GLY A 63 -27.49 -6.15 -5.51
CA GLY A 63 -27.38 -4.78 -6.03
C GLY A 63 -28.41 -3.81 -5.45
N GLU A 64 -29.28 -4.26 -4.53
CA GLU A 64 -30.34 -3.43 -3.97
C GLU A 64 -29.78 -2.41 -2.97
N PRO A 65 -30.27 -1.15 -3.00
CA PRO A 65 -29.92 -0.16 -2.00
C PRO A 65 -30.37 -0.60 -0.59
N ARG A 66 -29.48 -0.49 0.39
CA ARG A 66 -29.78 -0.63 1.81
C ARG A 66 -30.41 0.66 2.32
N THR A 67 -31.67 0.85 1.98
CA THR A 67 -32.45 2.07 2.29
C THR A 67 -32.41 2.45 3.76
N GLU A 68 -32.40 1.48 4.66
CA GLU A 68 -32.27 1.70 6.10
C GLU A 68 -30.96 2.43 6.47
N ASN A 69 -29.82 1.98 5.95
CA ASN A 69 -28.51 2.59 6.24
C ASN A 69 -28.40 3.98 5.60
N ILE A 70 -28.90 4.11 4.37
CA ILE A 70 -28.96 5.40 3.68
C ILE A 70 -29.78 6.41 4.50
N LEU A 71 -30.96 5.99 4.99
CA LEU A 71 -31.85 6.85 5.76
C LEU A 71 -31.23 7.27 7.10
N LYS A 72 -30.51 6.36 7.79
CA LYS A 72 -29.78 6.67 9.04
C LYS A 72 -28.73 7.77 8.81
N ILE A 73 -27.90 7.63 7.78
CA ILE A 73 -26.86 8.62 7.47
C ILE A 73 -27.49 9.95 7.03
N ALA A 74 -28.50 9.90 6.16
CA ALA A 74 -29.21 11.10 5.72
C ALA A 74 -29.84 11.85 6.91
N GLY A 75 -30.53 11.14 7.79
CA GLY A 75 -31.10 11.70 9.01
C GLY A 75 -30.04 12.29 9.95
N GLY A 76 -28.90 11.62 10.09
CA GLY A 76 -27.76 12.12 10.86
C GLY A 76 -27.21 13.44 10.30
N VAL A 77 -26.99 13.53 8.99
CA VAL A 77 -26.53 14.76 8.32
C VAL A 77 -27.53 15.89 8.51
N VAL A 78 -28.82 15.62 8.28
CA VAL A 78 -29.90 16.61 8.49
C VAL A 78 -29.93 17.09 9.95
N GLY A 79 -29.81 16.18 10.91
CA GLY A 79 -29.76 16.50 12.33
C GLY A 79 -28.57 17.39 12.71
N VAL A 80 -27.38 17.09 12.19
CA VAL A 80 -26.17 17.90 12.41
C VAL A 80 -26.33 19.30 11.83
N ILE A 81 -26.88 19.43 10.61
CA ILE A 81 -27.15 20.73 9.98
C ILE A 81 -28.15 21.52 10.83
N ALA A 82 -29.25 20.90 11.25
CA ALA A 82 -30.26 21.54 12.08
C ALA A 82 -29.67 22.00 13.43
N LEU A 83 -28.83 21.18 14.05
CA LEU A 83 -28.12 21.54 15.28
C LEU A 83 -27.19 22.75 15.05
N PHE A 84 -26.42 22.75 13.98
CA PHE A 84 -25.55 23.88 13.62
C PHE A 84 -26.33 25.17 13.39
N MET A 85 -27.48 25.10 12.71
CA MET A 85 -28.36 26.24 12.52
C MET A 85 -28.92 26.77 13.85
N LEU A 86 -29.28 25.87 14.78
CA LEU A 86 -29.75 26.24 16.10
C LEU A 86 -28.66 26.94 16.91
N VAL A 87 -27.43 26.40 16.93
CA VAL A 87 -26.28 27.01 17.61
C VAL A 87 -25.99 28.39 17.02
N ARG A 88 -25.95 28.51 15.69
CA ARG A 88 -25.74 29.79 15.00
C ARG A 88 -26.84 30.82 15.31
N LYS A 89 -28.08 30.37 15.51
CA LYS A 89 -29.22 31.23 15.86
C LYS A 89 -29.12 31.75 17.29
N VAL A 90 -28.60 30.95 18.24
CA VAL A 90 -28.47 31.35 19.65
C VAL A 90 -27.21 32.18 19.90
N ALA A 91 -26.14 31.97 19.13
CA ALA A 91 -24.90 32.72 19.23
C ALA A 91 -24.92 34.09 18.51
N ARG A 92 -26.03 34.45 17.87
CA ARG A 92 -26.27 35.75 17.23
C ARG A 92 -27.31 36.51 18.03
#